data_AF-A0A523BIU0-F1
#
_entry.id   AF-A0A523BIU0-F1
#
_cell.length_a   1.000
_cell.length_b   1.000
_cell.length_c   1.000
_cell.angle_alpha   90.00
_cell.angle_beta   90.00
_cell.angle_gamma   90.00
#
_symmetry.space_group_name_H-M   'P 1'
#
loop_
_entity.id
_entity.type
_entity.pdbx_description
1 polymer ?
#
loop_
_entity_poly.entity_id
_entity_poly.type
_entity_poly.pdbx_seq_one_letter_code
_entity_poly.pdbx_strand_id
1 'polypeptide(L)'
;MLEFVVLLGTIISSSAGLGYWLAGKFSSLEMRVSKLEQDLSSLKQDFATLKEDVSGLKGLREDFSGLKQDFATLKEDVRTLKSAFERLDEGVRTLKTGIFGFNELLLEVLKEKDIITEIEHTSMMGALRAYIPTSTSKYYTEEVRKKLIEILNKKPSDYTMDDVYELRRIADLMIKEYCESGRKREDLLDYAGQLYVASLMIKVLYVKPKLLKAGIKPPEERYG
;
A
#
# COMPACT_ATOMS: atom_id res chain seq x y z
N MET A 1 -76.50 26.95 -82.47
CA MET A 1 -77.05 27.09 -81.11
C MET A 1 -76.63 25.92 -80.22
N LEU A 2 -76.97 24.67 -80.56
CA LEU A 2 -76.60 23.49 -79.75
C LEU A 2 -75.07 23.29 -79.64
N GLU A 3 -74.32 23.38 -80.74
CA GLU A 3 -72.85 23.24 -80.74
C GLU A 3 -72.13 24.29 -79.87
N PHE A 4 -72.63 25.53 -79.86
CA PHE A 4 -72.04 26.62 -79.07
C PHE A 4 -72.26 26.43 -77.56
N VAL A 5 -73.43 25.89 -77.18
CA VAL A 5 -73.75 25.52 -75.79
C VAL A 5 -72.89 24.33 -75.33
N VAL A 6 -72.66 23.35 -76.22
CA VAL A 6 -71.76 22.21 -75.95
C VAL A 6 -70.31 22.69 -75.78
N LEU A 7 -69.83 23.60 -76.63
CA LEU A 7 -68.48 24.18 -76.54
C LEU A 7 -68.27 25.01 -75.26
N LEU A 8 -69.27 25.80 -74.86
CA LEU A 8 -69.23 26.54 -73.59
C LEU A 8 -69.27 25.58 -72.39
N GLY A 9 -70.08 24.53 -72.45
CA GLY A 9 -70.12 23.48 -71.42
C GLY A 9 -68.80 22.72 -71.27
N THR A 10 -68.11 22.43 -72.38
CA THR A 10 -66.78 21.77 -72.35
C THR A 10 -65.68 22.71 -71.85
N ILE A 11 -65.71 24.00 -72.20
CA ILE A 11 -64.78 25.00 -71.65
C ILE A 11 -65.00 25.19 -70.15
N ILE A 12 -66.25 25.32 -69.69
CA ILE A 12 -66.59 25.48 -68.27
C ILE A 12 -66.18 24.23 -67.47
N SER A 13 -66.48 23.03 -67.96
CA SER A 13 -66.09 21.78 -67.29
C SER A 13 -64.57 21.57 -67.26
N SER A 14 -63.85 21.92 -68.33
CA SER A 14 -62.38 21.88 -68.38
C SER A 14 -61.73 22.91 -67.43
N SER A 15 -62.31 24.12 -67.36
CA SER A 15 -61.85 25.19 -66.46
C SER A 15 -62.09 24.83 -64.99
N ALA A 16 -63.27 24.26 -64.67
CA ALA A 16 -63.57 23.75 -63.33
C ALA A 16 -62.64 22.59 -62.94
N GLY A 17 -62.35 21.67 -63.88
CA GLY A 17 -61.39 20.58 -63.67
C GLY A 17 -59.98 21.06 -63.37
N LEU A 18 -59.49 22.08 -64.10
CA LEU A 18 -58.23 22.76 -63.80
C LEU A 18 -58.24 23.40 -62.41
N GLY A 19 -59.34 24.04 -62.01
CA GLY A 19 -59.51 24.62 -60.67
C GLY A 19 -59.40 23.59 -59.55
N TYR A 20 -60.11 22.45 -59.67
CA TYR A 20 -60.00 21.35 -58.70
C TYR A 20 -58.59 20.74 -58.65
N TRP A 21 -57.94 20.56 -59.80
CA TRP A 21 -56.58 20.04 -59.86
C TRP A 21 -55.57 20.99 -59.19
N LEU A 22 -55.65 22.29 -59.46
CA LEU A 22 -54.81 23.30 -58.83
C LEU A 22 -55.05 23.39 -57.32
N ALA A 23 -56.30 23.33 -56.86
CA ALA A 23 -56.64 23.29 -55.44
C ALA A 23 -56.02 22.07 -54.73
N GLY A 24 -56.06 20.89 -55.37
CA GLY A 24 -55.41 19.69 -54.86
C GLY A 24 -53.88 19.83 -54.78
N LYS A 25 -53.25 20.45 -55.79
CA LYS A 25 -51.81 20.75 -55.77
C LYS A 25 -51.44 21.74 -54.66
N PHE A 26 -52.26 22.78 -54.46
CA PHE A 26 -52.04 23.78 -53.42
C PHE A 26 -52.16 23.16 -52.02
N SER A 27 -53.20 22.37 -51.77
CA SER A 27 -53.37 21.64 -50.51
C SER A 27 -52.20 20.69 -50.22
N SER A 28 -51.72 19.98 -51.25
CA SER A 28 -50.52 19.14 -51.11
C SER A 28 -49.26 19.96 -50.78
N LEU A 29 -49.14 21.18 -51.30
CA LEU A 29 -48.02 22.07 -51.01
C LEU A 29 -48.08 22.57 -49.57
N GLU A 30 -49.26 23.01 -49.10
CA GLU A 30 -49.47 23.44 -47.71
C GLU A 30 -49.07 22.34 -46.72
N MET A 31 -49.54 21.11 -46.93
CA MET A 31 -49.16 19.99 -46.05
C MET A 31 -47.65 19.75 -46.00
N ARG A 32 -46.96 19.88 -47.14
CA ARG A 32 -45.49 19.74 -47.20
C ARG A 32 -44.80 20.89 -46.49
N VAL A 33 -45.30 22.11 -46.62
CA VAL A 33 -44.77 23.30 -45.92
C VAL A 33 -44.96 23.15 -44.41
N SER A 34 -46.15 22.76 -43.95
CA SER A 34 -46.39 22.53 -42.52
C SER A 34 -45.50 21.42 -41.94
N LYS A 35 -45.25 20.35 -42.70
CA LYS A 35 -44.29 19.31 -42.29
C LYS A 35 -42.87 19.85 -42.19
N LEU A 36 -42.43 20.66 -43.16
CA LEU A 36 -41.11 21.30 -43.13
C LEU A 36 -40.97 22.26 -41.94
N GLU A 37 -42.02 22.98 -41.58
CA GLU A 37 -42.03 23.86 -40.39
C GLU A 37 -41.88 23.06 -39.09
N GLN A 38 -42.55 21.89 -39.01
CA GLN A 38 -42.43 20.98 -37.89
C GLN A 38 -41.01 20.38 -37.81
N ASP A 39 -40.48 19.88 -38.93
CA ASP A 39 -39.13 19.32 -39.02
C ASP A 39 -38.08 20.37 -38.64
N LEU A 40 -38.24 21.62 -39.11
CA LEU A 40 -37.35 22.74 -38.77
C LEU A 40 -37.41 23.10 -37.27
N SER A 41 -38.59 22.99 -36.67
CA SER A 41 -38.78 23.25 -35.23
C SER A 41 -38.10 22.16 -34.39
N SER A 42 -38.22 20.89 -34.79
CA SER A 42 -37.49 19.78 -34.18
C SER A 42 -35.97 19.97 -34.30
N LEU A 43 -35.48 20.32 -35.49
CA LEU A 43 -34.05 20.53 -35.73
C LEU A 43 -33.48 21.67 -34.86
N LYS A 44 -34.25 22.74 -34.62
CA LYS A 44 -33.86 23.82 -33.72
C LYS A 44 -33.71 23.33 -32.27
N GLN A 45 -34.60 22.45 -31.83
CA GLN A 45 -34.53 21.85 -30.50
C GLN A 45 -33.30 20.93 -30.38
N ASP A 46 -33.08 20.05 -31.37
CA ASP A 46 -31.91 19.17 -31.40
C ASP A 46 -30.59 19.97 -31.39
N PHE A 47 -30.54 21.08 -32.13
CA PHE A 47 -29.38 21.98 -32.14
C PHE A 47 -29.15 22.67 -30.80
N ALA A 48 -30.22 23.00 -30.06
CA ALA A 48 -30.11 23.55 -28.71
C ALA A 48 -29.53 22.52 -27.73
N THR A 49 -30.02 21.28 -27.75
CA THR A 49 -29.48 20.17 -26.94
C THR A 49 -28.02 19.87 -27.29
N LEU A 50 -27.68 19.81 -28.58
CA LEU A 50 -26.29 19.59 -29.01
C LEU A 50 -25.35 20.70 -28.51
N LYS A 51 -25.82 21.95 -28.44
CA LYS A 51 -25.03 23.06 -27.91
C LYS A 51 -24.78 22.91 -26.40
N GLU A 52 -25.75 22.40 -25.65
CA GLU A 52 -25.60 22.08 -24.23
C GLU A 52 -24.60 20.94 -24.03
N ASP A 53 -24.74 19.84 -24.79
CA ASP A 53 -23.82 18.70 -24.75
C ASP A 53 -22.37 19.11 -25.05
N VAL A 54 -22.17 19.91 -26.10
CA VAL A 54 -20.84 20.43 -26.47
C VAL A 54 -20.26 21.35 -25.38
N SER A 55 -21.11 22.06 -24.65
CA SER A 55 -20.67 22.89 -23.51
C SER A 55 -20.25 22.01 -22.33
N GLY A 56 -21.00 20.94 -22.04
CA GLY A 56 -20.64 19.94 -21.03
C GLY A 56 -19.29 19.25 -21.31
N LEU A 57 -19.02 18.93 -22.59
CA LEU A 57 -17.73 18.36 -23.01
C LEU A 57 -16.52 19.28 -22.73
N LYS A 58 -16.72 20.61 -22.74
CA LYS A 58 -15.64 21.55 -22.38
C LYS A 58 -15.31 21.48 -20.89
N GLY A 59 -16.34 21.41 -20.03
CA GLY A 59 -16.14 21.22 -18.59
C GLY A 59 -15.36 19.95 -18.28
N LEU A 60 -15.74 18.83 -18.90
CA LEU A 60 -15.01 17.56 -18.75
C LEU A 60 -13.53 17.64 -19.16
N ARG A 61 -13.20 18.48 -20.15
CA ARG A 61 -11.80 18.68 -20.56
C ARG A 61 -11.00 19.43 -19.50
N GLU A 62 -11.61 20.41 -18.85
CA GLU A 62 -10.99 21.17 -17.77
C GLU A 62 -10.77 20.27 -16.55
N ASP A 63 -11.80 19.51 -16.16
CA ASP A 63 -11.71 18.52 -15.08
C ASP A 63 -10.59 17.50 -15.34
N PHE A 64 -10.49 16.99 -16.57
CA PHE A 64 -9.43 16.05 -16.96
C PHE A 64 -8.03 16.69 -16.87
N SER A 65 -7.90 17.97 -17.22
CA SER A 65 -6.65 18.71 -17.07
C SER A 65 -6.28 18.89 -15.59
N GLY A 66 -7.27 19.20 -14.74
CA GLY A 66 -7.10 19.28 -13.29
C GLY A 66 -6.64 17.95 -12.71
N LEU A 67 -7.31 16.85 -13.06
CA LEU A 67 -6.94 15.51 -12.63
C LEU A 67 -5.51 15.13 -13.05
N LYS A 68 -5.07 15.55 -14.23
CA LYS A 68 -3.69 15.31 -14.70
C LYS A 68 -2.67 16.06 -13.84
N GLN A 69 -2.99 17.28 -13.42
CA GLN A 69 -2.14 18.06 -12.52
C GLN A 69 -2.11 17.44 -11.13
N ASP A 70 -3.26 17.07 -10.57
CA ASP A 70 -3.35 16.40 -9.27
C ASP A 70 -2.56 15.09 -9.25
N PHE A 71 -2.64 14.31 -10.33
CA PHE A 71 -1.85 13.08 -10.47
C PHE A 71 -0.34 13.35 -10.53
N ALA A 72 0.08 14.45 -11.15
CA ALA A 72 1.49 14.84 -11.17
C ALA A 72 1.99 15.23 -9.77
N THR A 73 1.21 16.00 -9.02
CA THR A 73 1.49 16.36 -7.62
C THR A 73 1.55 15.11 -6.74
N LEU A 74 0.54 14.23 -6.83
CA LEU A 74 0.52 12.97 -6.06
C LEU A 74 1.76 12.11 -6.32
N LYS A 75 2.24 12.08 -7.57
CA LYS A 75 3.47 11.36 -7.92
C LYS A 75 4.71 11.95 -7.24
N GLU A 76 4.77 13.28 -7.11
CA GLU A 76 5.83 13.97 -6.38
C GLU A 76 5.76 13.70 -4.87
N ASP A 77 4.56 13.80 -4.29
CA ASP A 77 4.33 13.51 -2.87
C ASP A 77 4.74 12.07 -2.51
N VAL A 78 4.39 11.08 -3.35
CA VAL A 78 4.80 9.69 -3.15
C VAL A 78 6.33 9.52 -3.21
N ARG A 79 7.02 10.26 -4.09
CA ARG A 79 8.50 10.23 -4.16
C ARG A 79 9.15 10.84 -2.91
N THR A 80 8.60 11.96 -2.43
CA THR A 80 9.06 12.62 -1.20
C THR A 80 8.84 11.69 0.00
N LEU A 81 7.66 11.07 0.09
CA LEU A 81 7.33 10.12 1.15
C LEU A 81 8.29 8.93 1.15
N LYS A 82 8.58 8.35 -0.02
CA LYS A 82 9.57 7.26 -0.14
C LYS A 82 10.95 7.67 0.37
N SER A 83 11.44 8.85 -0.02
CA SER A 83 12.72 9.38 0.47
C SER A 83 12.73 9.60 1.98
N ALA A 84 11.61 10.05 2.56
CA ALA A 84 11.47 10.22 4.00
C ALA A 84 11.51 8.87 4.74
N PHE A 85 10.86 7.83 4.20
CA PHE A 85 10.92 6.47 4.75
C PHE A 85 12.34 5.88 4.70
N GLU A 86 13.08 6.07 3.60
CA GLU A 86 14.48 5.62 3.50
C GLU A 86 15.37 6.29 4.56
N ARG A 87 15.18 7.59 4.80
CA ARG A 87 15.90 8.31 5.88
C ARG A 87 15.51 7.82 7.27
N LEU A 88 14.23 7.50 7.49
CA LEU A 88 13.75 6.96 8.75
C LEU A 88 14.36 5.57 9.02
N ASP A 89 14.40 4.70 8.02
CA ASP A 89 15.01 3.36 8.10
C ASP A 89 16.50 3.47 8.50
N GLU A 90 17.24 4.39 7.88
CA GLU A 90 18.64 4.65 8.22
C GLU A 90 18.81 5.21 9.65
N GLY A 91 17.93 6.12 10.06
CA GLY A 91 17.90 6.66 11.42
C GLY A 91 17.65 5.56 12.46
N VAL A 92 16.72 4.63 12.18
CA VAL A 92 16.41 3.50 13.07
C VAL A 92 17.59 2.52 13.12
N ARG A 93 18.27 2.21 12.01
CA ARG A 93 19.50 1.39 12.01
C ARG A 93 20.62 2.02 12.83
N THR A 94 20.82 3.32 12.69
CA THR A 94 21.83 4.07 13.45
C THR A 94 21.50 4.02 14.95
N LEU A 95 20.24 4.24 15.33
CA LEU A 95 19.78 4.15 16.71
C LEU A 95 19.96 2.74 17.28
N LYS A 96 19.56 1.70 16.54
CA LYS A 96 19.76 0.29 16.90
C LYS A 96 21.23 0.02 17.21
N THR A 97 22.13 0.41 16.31
CA THR A 97 23.59 0.28 16.50
C THR A 97 24.07 1.00 17.75
N GLY A 98 23.62 2.24 17.99
CA GLY A 98 23.97 3.01 19.18
C GLY A 98 23.52 2.35 20.48
N ILE A 99 22.27 1.87 20.54
CA ILE A 99 21.72 1.20 21.73
C ILE A 99 22.47 -0.09 22.04
N PHE A 100 22.71 -0.94 21.04
CA PHE A 100 23.44 -2.18 21.26
C PHE A 100 24.90 -1.93 21.66
N GLY A 101 25.58 -0.96 21.02
CA GLY A 101 26.93 -0.56 21.40
C GLY A 101 27.02 -0.05 22.84
N PHE A 102 26.06 0.79 23.26
CA PHE A 102 25.97 1.25 24.64
C PHE A 102 25.73 0.09 25.62
N ASN A 103 24.80 -0.82 25.31
CA ASN A 103 24.51 -1.97 26.17
C ASN A 103 25.70 -2.92 26.31
N GLU A 104 26.46 -3.16 25.22
CA GLU A 104 27.68 -3.96 25.28
C GLU A 104 28.75 -3.31 26.16
N LEU A 105 29.01 -2.01 25.97
CA LEU A 105 29.94 -1.25 26.81
C LEU A 105 29.51 -1.25 28.29
N LEU A 106 28.21 -1.08 28.56
CA LEU A 106 27.68 -1.13 29.92
C LEU A 106 27.93 -2.50 30.55
N LEU A 107 27.62 -3.59 29.84
CA LEU A 107 27.86 -4.95 30.33
C LEU A 107 29.35 -5.23 30.56
N GLU A 108 30.24 -4.68 29.72
CA GLU A 108 31.68 -4.77 29.93
C GLU A 108 32.13 -4.06 31.20
N VAL A 109 31.64 -2.84 31.45
CA VAL A 109 31.93 -2.10 32.68
C VAL A 109 31.39 -2.84 33.90
N LEU A 110 30.16 -3.35 33.84
CA LEU A 110 29.55 -4.10 34.94
C LEU A 110 30.27 -5.42 35.23
N LYS A 111 30.76 -6.09 34.19
CA LYS A 111 31.62 -7.27 34.34
C LYS A 111 32.95 -6.92 35.02
N GLU A 112 33.60 -5.84 34.59
CA GLU A 112 34.87 -5.37 35.19
C GLU A 112 34.70 -4.94 36.66
N LYS A 113 33.49 -4.54 37.04
CA LYS A 113 33.12 -4.22 38.43
C LYS A 113 32.65 -5.42 39.24
N ASP A 114 32.73 -6.63 38.70
CA ASP A 114 32.22 -7.87 39.29
C ASP A 114 30.71 -7.80 39.67
N ILE A 115 29.94 -6.93 39.01
CA ILE A 115 28.48 -6.79 39.20
C ILE A 115 27.74 -7.81 38.34
N ILE A 116 28.21 -8.04 37.11
CA ILE A 116 27.66 -9.04 36.19
C ILE A 116 28.65 -10.20 36.13
N THR A 117 28.27 -11.34 36.68
CA THR A 117 29.06 -12.56 36.76
C THR A 117 28.29 -13.77 36.22
N GLU A 118 28.83 -14.98 36.41
CA GLU A 118 28.13 -16.22 36.10
C GLU A 118 26.83 -16.40 36.90
N ILE A 119 26.72 -15.80 38.09
CA ILE A 119 25.55 -15.88 38.95
C ILE A 119 24.37 -15.13 38.34
N GLU A 120 24.57 -13.87 37.94
CA GLU A 120 23.54 -13.04 37.29
C GLU A 120 23.11 -13.67 35.97
N HIS A 121 24.07 -14.20 35.20
CA HIS A 121 23.77 -14.93 33.97
C HIS A 121 22.90 -16.15 34.25
N THR A 122 23.27 -16.97 35.23
CA THR A 122 22.51 -18.19 35.57
C THR A 122 21.10 -17.86 36.01
N SER A 123 20.94 -16.77 36.76
CA SER A 123 19.63 -16.26 37.21
C SER A 123 18.75 -15.82 36.04
N MET A 124 19.31 -15.04 35.11
CA MET A 124 18.62 -14.62 33.89
C MET A 124 18.24 -15.81 33.00
N MET A 125 19.15 -16.77 32.78
CA MET A 125 18.87 -17.98 32.01
C MET A 125 17.83 -18.88 32.71
N GLY A 126 17.78 -18.88 34.04
CA GLY A 126 16.72 -19.51 34.82
C GLY A 126 15.35 -18.88 34.53
N ALA A 127 15.27 -17.55 34.58
CA ALA A 127 14.04 -16.81 34.27
C ALA A 127 13.57 -17.06 32.82
N LEU A 128 14.48 -17.02 31.85
CA LEU A 128 14.17 -17.28 30.44
C LEU A 128 13.63 -18.70 30.20
N ARG A 129 14.18 -19.70 30.90
CA ARG A 129 13.71 -21.09 30.81
C ARG A 129 12.35 -21.29 31.45
N ALA A 130 12.02 -20.54 32.50
CA ALA A 130 10.75 -20.65 33.18
C ALA A 130 9.58 -20.14 32.33
N TYR A 131 9.81 -19.17 31.45
CA TYR A 131 8.77 -18.53 30.65
C TYR A 131 9.07 -18.55 29.16
N ILE A 132 9.32 -19.74 28.59
CA ILE A 132 9.51 -19.87 27.14
C ILE A 132 8.15 -19.70 26.43
N PRO A 133 7.97 -18.71 25.54
CA PRO A 133 6.72 -18.51 24.84
C PRO A 133 6.32 -19.72 24.00
N THR A 134 5.01 -19.90 23.82
CA THR A 134 4.45 -20.94 22.94
C THR A 134 4.72 -20.59 21.48
N SER A 135 5.05 -21.59 20.67
CA SER A 135 5.28 -21.38 19.25
C SER A 135 3.96 -21.11 18.51
N THR A 136 4.02 -20.31 17.46
CA THR A 136 2.94 -20.15 16.48
C THR A 136 3.48 -20.36 15.08
N SER A 137 2.62 -20.82 14.17
CA SER A 137 3.08 -21.53 12.97
C SER A 137 3.76 -20.68 11.89
N LYS A 138 3.79 -19.34 11.96
CA LYS A 138 4.27 -18.52 10.83
C LYS A 138 5.77 -18.22 10.87
N TYR A 139 6.30 -17.67 11.95
CA TYR A 139 7.72 -17.28 12.06
C TYR A 139 8.44 -17.89 13.27
N TYR A 140 7.83 -17.85 14.46
CA TYR A 140 8.36 -18.52 15.65
C TYR A 140 7.83 -19.95 15.75
N THR A 141 8.38 -20.85 14.93
CA THR A 141 7.93 -22.25 14.81
C THR A 141 8.44 -23.15 15.94
N GLU A 142 7.94 -24.39 16.02
CA GLU A 142 8.45 -25.37 17.00
C GLU A 142 9.94 -25.70 16.79
N GLU A 143 10.45 -25.68 15.57
CA GLU A 143 11.88 -25.88 15.28
C GLU A 143 12.71 -24.74 15.86
N VAL A 144 12.25 -23.50 15.69
CA VAL A 144 12.89 -22.30 16.24
C VAL A 144 12.86 -22.35 17.76
N ARG A 145 11.72 -22.74 18.34
CA ARG A 145 11.55 -22.93 19.79
C ARG A 145 12.45 -24.03 20.35
N LYS A 146 12.63 -25.15 19.65
CA LYS A 146 13.55 -26.22 20.08
C LYS A 146 15.01 -25.74 20.11
N LYS A 147 15.45 -25.00 19.08
CA LYS A 147 16.79 -24.40 19.06
C LYS A 147 17.00 -23.41 20.21
N LEU A 148 15.99 -22.60 20.51
CA LEU A 148 16.02 -21.73 21.69
C LEU A 148 16.28 -22.54 22.96
N ILE A 149 15.48 -23.59 23.20
CA ILE A 149 15.61 -24.46 24.38
C ILE A 149 16.99 -25.11 24.44
N GLU A 150 17.54 -25.54 23.31
CA GLU A 150 18.89 -26.11 23.23
C GLU A 150 19.93 -25.11 23.73
N ILE A 151 19.92 -23.88 23.19
CA ILE A 151 20.86 -22.83 23.58
C ILE A 151 20.69 -22.45 25.06
N LEU A 152 19.45 -22.30 25.53
CA LEU A 152 19.17 -21.91 26.92
C LEU A 152 19.64 -22.94 27.96
N ASN A 153 19.85 -24.18 27.55
CA ASN A 153 20.34 -25.26 28.42
C ASN A 153 21.84 -25.54 28.26
N LYS A 154 22.56 -24.81 27.40
CA LYS A 154 24.01 -24.94 27.27
C LYS A 154 24.73 -24.49 28.55
N LYS A 155 25.89 -25.11 28.79
CA LYS A 155 26.78 -24.67 29.87
C LYS A 155 27.54 -23.40 29.44
N PRO A 156 27.92 -22.52 30.38
CA PRO A 156 28.71 -21.33 30.08
C PRO A 156 29.99 -21.59 29.26
N SER A 157 30.65 -22.73 29.50
CA SER A 157 31.83 -23.18 28.78
C SER A 157 31.60 -23.47 27.29
N ASP A 158 30.36 -23.75 26.90
CA ASP A 158 30.04 -24.31 25.59
C ASP A 158 29.49 -23.26 24.62
N TYR A 159 29.21 -22.04 25.11
CA TYR A 159 28.74 -20.95 24.26
C TYR A 159 29.77 -20.55 23.21
N THR A 160 29.25 -20.37 22.00
CA THR A 160 29.94 -19.93 20.79
C THR A 160 29.36 -18.61 20.27
N MET A 161 30.02 -18.01 19.28
CA MET A 161 29.46 -16.84 18.61
C MET A 161 28.20 -17.18 17.81
N ASP A 162 28.10 -18.40 17.29
CA ASP A 162 26.91 -18.87 16.56
C ASP A 162 25.68 -18.90 17.47
N ASP A 163 25.85 -19.24 18.75
CA ASP A 163 24.77 -19.18 19.74
C ASP A 163 24.28 -17.74 19.96
N VAL A 164 25.20 -16.77 20.01
CA VAL A 164 24.85 -15.35 20.12
C VAL A 164 24.03 -14.90 18.90
N TYR A 165 24.45 -15.29 17.70
CA TYR A 165 23.73 -14.96 16.48
C TYR A 165 22.36 -15.65 16.39
N GLU A 166 22.29 -16.92 16.79
CA GLU A 166 21.05 -17.68 16.74
C GLU A 166 20.01 -17.15 17.74
N LEU A 167 20.42 -16.75 18.96
CA LEU A 167 19.51 -16.09 19.90
C LEU A 167 18.92 -14.79 19.34
N ARG A 168 19.73 -13.97 18.66
CA ARG A 168 19.26 -12.75 18.01
C ARG A 168 18.33 -13.05 16.85
N ARG A 169 18.67 -14.04 16.02
CA ARG A 169 17.81 -14.51 14.93
C ARG A 169 16.44 -14.97 15.45
N ILE A 170 16.42 -15.68 16.57
CA ILE A 170 15.18 -16.12 17.24
C ILE A 170 14.39 -14.91 17.74
N ALA A 171 15.04 -13.94 18.38
CA ALA A 171 14.40 -12.69 18.81
C ALA A 171 13.78 -11.92 17.64
N ASP A 172 14.47 -11.84 16.49
CA ASP A 172 13.94 -11.21 15.27
C ASP A 172 12.71 -11.93 14.72
N LEU A 173 12.70 -13.28 14.75
CA LEU A 173 11.55 -14.07 14.33
C LEU A 173 10.35 -13.87 15.27
N MET A 174 10.60 -13.73 16.58
CA MET A 174 9.57 -13.39 17.57
C MET A 174 8.97 -12.00 17.33
N ILE A 175 9.79 -10.99 17.08
CA ILE A 175 9.33 -9.63 16.74
C ILE A 175 8.53 -9.65 15.43
N LYS A 176 8.98 -10.43 14.44
CA LYS A 176 8.26 -10.58 13.16
C LYS A 176 6.89 -11.21 13.34
N GLU A 177 6.79 -12.27 14.15
CA GLU A 177 5.53 -12.89 14.53
C GLU A 177 4.60 -11.89 15.25
N TYR A 178 5.13 -11.13 16.20
CA TYR A 178 4.39 -10.07 16.90
C TYR A 178 3.79 -9.05 15.92
N CYS A 179 4.59 -8.51 15.01
CA CYS A 179 4.14 -7.55 14.00
C CYS A 179 3.02 -8.13 13.12
N GLU A 180 3.13 -9.38 12.70
CA GLU A 180 2.19 -10.05 11.80
C GLU A 180 0.92 -10.56 12.49
N SER A 181 0.98 -10.77 13.81
CA SER A 181 -0.19 -11.08 14.63
C SER A 181 -1.16 -9.89 14.81
N GLY A 182 -0.85 -8.73 14.23
CA GLY A 182 -1.53 -7.47 14.53
C GLY A 182 -1.23 -6.99 15.94
N ARG A 183 0.00 -7.24 16.42
CA ARG A 183 0.50 -6.84 17.75
C ARG A 183 -0.24 -7.48 18.94
N LYS A 184 -0.73 -8.71 18.78
CA LYS A 184 -1.48 -9.43 19.83
C LYS A 184 -0.59 -10.29 20.73
N ARG A 185 0.61 -10.63 20.27
CA ARG A 185 1.58 -11.49 20.97
C ARG A 185 2.67 -10.67 21.67
N GLU A 186 2.27 -9.80 22.60
CA GLU A 186 3.20 -8.95 23.36
C GLU A 186 4.24 -9.79 24.13
N ASP A 187 3.86 -11.00 24.56
CA ASP A 187 4.76 -11.98 25.16
C ASP A 187 6.01 -12.27 24.32
N LEU A 188 5.87 -12.31 22.98
CA LEU A 188 6.99 -12.54 22.06
C LEU A 188 7.89 -11.31 21.95
N LEU A 189 7.32 -10.10 21.99
CA LEU A 189 8.09 -8.86 21.94
C LEU A 189 8.94 -8.69 23.20
N ASP A 190 8.34 -8.88 24.37
CA ASP A 190 9.03 -8.77 25.66
C ASP A 190 10.14 -9.82 25.76
N TYR A 191 9.83 -11.07 25.41
CA TYR A 191 10.81 -12.15 25.45
C TYR A 191 11.95 -11.93 24.44
N ALA A 192 11.66 -11.41 23.24
CA ALA A 192 12.70 -11.06 22.27
C ALA A 192 13.68 -10.02 22.83
N GLY A 193 13.17 -9.00 23.55
CA GLY A 193 14.01 -8.02 24.25
C GLY A 193 14.93 -8.68 25.28
N GLN A 194 14.42 -9.63 26.06
CA GLN A 194 15.22 -10.40 27.02
C GLN A 194 16.28 -11.28 26.32
N LEU A 195 15.95 -11.90 25.19
CA LEU A 195 16.91 -12.67 24.39
C LEU A 195 18.04 -11.82 23.82
N TYR A 196 17.75 -10.58 23.43
CA TYR A 196 18.78 -9.65 22.99
C TYR A 196 19.79 -9.35 24.09
N VAL A 197 19.32 -9.05 25.31
CA VAL A 197 20.19 -8.85 26.48
C VAL A 197 20.97 -10.13 26.81
N ALA A 198 20.31 -11.29 26.77
CA ALA A 198 20.96 -12.56 27.02
C ALA A 198 22.08 -12.86 26.02
N SER A 199 21.86 -12.58 24.74
CA SER A 199 22.88 -12.74 23.70
C SER A 199 24.12 -11.88 23.98
N LEU A 200 23.93 -10.63 24.43
CA LEU A 200 25.03 -9.73 24.78
C LEU A 200 25.76 -10.20 26.04
N MET A 201 25.03 -10.65 27.06
CA MET A 201 25.62 -11.16 28.29
C MET A 201 26.49 -12.39 28.03
N ILE A 202 26.01 -13.33 27.20
CA ILE A 202 26.77 -14.51 26.75
C ILE A 202 28.05 -14.06 26.00
N LYS A 203 27.90 -13.10 25.08
CA LYS A 203 29.01 -12.54 24.32
C LYS A 203 30.10 -11.96 25.23
N VAL A 204 29.72 -11.09 26.17
CA VAL A 204 30.63 -10.33 27.04
C VAL A 204 31.27 -11.22 28.11
N LEU A 205 30.50 -12.11 28.75
CA LEU A 205 30.99 -12.95 29.83
C LEU A 205 31.86 -14.11 29.31
N TYR A 206 31.46 -14.79 28.23
CA TYR A 206 32.05 -16.07 27.85
C TYR A 206 32.72 -16.08 26.49
N VAL A 207 32.06 -15.57 25.44
CA VAL A 207 32.55 -15.74 24.05
C VAL A 207 33.73 -14.82 23.75
N LYS A 208 33.58 -13.51 24.03
CA LYS A 208 34.62 -12.50 23.75
C LYS A 208 35.94 -12.83 24.48
N PRO A 209 35.95 -13.21 25.77
CA PRO A 209 37.19 -13.63 26.44
C PRO A 209 37.83 -14.88 25.83
N LYS A 210 37.04 -15.87 25.39
CA LYS A 210 37.58 -17.07 24.71
C LYS A 210 38.26 -16.71 23.40
N LEU A 211 37.62 -15.87 22.58
CA LEU A 211 38.18 -15.40 21.31
C LEU A 211 39.47 -14.61 21.51
N LEU A 212 39.48 -13.67 22.45
CA LEU A 212 40.67 -12.87 22.77
C LEU A 212 41.83 -13.73 23.29
N LYS A 213 41.56 -14.73 24.15
CA LYS A 213 42.57 -15.70 24.60
C LYS A 213 43.14 -16.55 23.45
N ALA A 214 42.33 -16.80 22.42
CA ALA A 214 42.76 -17.49 21.21
C ALA A 214 43.46 -16.57 20.19
N GLY A 215 43.65 -15.28 20.48
CA GLY A 215 44.22 -14.30 19.55
C GLY A 215 43.29 -13.92 18.38
N ILE A 216 42.01 -14.27 18.47
CA ILE A 216 41.00 -13.98 17.45
C ILE A 216 40.31 -12.68 17.80
N LYS A 217 40.33 -11.69 16.89
CA LYS A 217 39.56 -10.46 17.05
C LYS A 217 38.06 -10.80 17.01
N PRO A 218 37.27 -10.46 18.03
CA PRO A 218 35.83 -10.63 17.99
C PRO A 218 35.23 -9.88 16.80
N PRO A 219 34.26 -10.46 16.09
CA PRO A 219 33.64 -9.78 14.96
C PRO A 219 33.01 -8.45 15.41
N GLU A 220 33.30 -7.37 14.68
CA GLU A 220 32.61 -6.10 14.84
C GLU A 220 31.17 -6.29 14.33
N GLU A 221 30.22 -6.22 15.25
CA GLU A 221 28.83 -6.44 14.91
C GLU A 221 28.26 -5.21 14.22
N ARG A 222 27.83 -5.38 12.97
CA ARG A 222 26.90 -4.46 12.34
C ARG A 222 25.50 -4.84 12.81
N TYR A 223 24.93 -4.03 13.68
CA TYR A 223 23.53 -4.15 14.10
C TYR A 223 22.62 -3.60 12.98
N GLY A 224 22.65 -4.26 11.83
CA GLY A 224 21.87 -3.93 10.62
C GLY A 224 20.39 -4.24 10.73
#